data_AF-T1C6G3-F1
#
_entry.id   AF-T1C6G3-F1
#
_cell.length_a   1.000
_cell.length_b   1.000
_cell.length_c   1.000
_cell.angle_alpha   90.00
_cell.angle_beta   90.00
_cell.angle_gamma   90.00
#
_symmetry.space_group_name_H-M   'P 1'
#
loop_
_entity.id
_entity.type
_entity.pdbx_description
1 polymer ?
#
loop_
_entity_poly.entity_id
_entity_poly.type
_entity_poly.pdbx_seq_one_letter_code
_entity_poly.pdbx_strand_id
1 'polypeptide(L)' 'MNNASRKIEDLSVEFSKPVSLGISGPGETRLQAQARIESAKDAVQSVVKMIKRLSELKK' A
#
# COMPACT_ATOMS: atom_id res chain seq x y z
N MET A 1 -15.10 6.13 -9.81
CA MET A 1 -14.70 6.39 -8.41
C MET A 1 -13.70 5.31 -7.99
N ASN A 2 -12.40 5.65 -7.95
CA ASN A 2 -11.35 4.97 -7.16
C ASN A 2 -10.05 5.79 -7.27
N ASN A 3 -10.07 6.99 -6.68
CA ASN A 3 -8.92 7.91 -6.73
C ASN A 3 -7.91 7.65 -5.60
N ALA A 4 -8.23 6.81 -4.62
CA ALA A 4 -7.36 6.54 -3.48
C ALA A 4 -6.04 5.88 -3.92
N SER A 5 -6.10 4.83 -4.74
CA SER A 5 -4.89 4.16 -5.26
C SER A 5 -4.00 5.12 -6.05
N ARG A 6 -4.62 5.95 -6.91
CA ARG A 6 -3.90 6.95 -7.70
C ARG A 6 -3.22 8.00 -6.81
N LYS A 7 -3.96 8.55 -5.83
CA LYS A 7 -3.39 9.56 -4.93
C LYS A 7 -2.27 8.99 -4.05
N ILE A 8 -2.37 7.73 -3.62
CA ILE A 8 -1.31 7.03 -2.88
C ILE A 8 -0.03 6.94 -3.73
N GLU A 9 -0.15 6.57 -5.00
CA GLU A 9 0.97 6.52 -5.93
C GLU A 9 1.57 7.92 -6.15
N ASP A 10 0.73 8.93 -6.41
CA ASP A 10 1.16 10.32 -6.59
C ASP A 10 1.97 10.81 -5.36
N LEU A 11 1.50 10.54 -4.13
CA LEU A 11 2.20 10.90 -2.90
C LEU A 11 3.55 10.16 -2.76
N SER A 12 3.61 8.89 -3.17
CA SER A 12 4.85 8.11 -3.12
C SER A 12 5.93 8.74 -3.99
N VAL A 13 5.54 9.24 -5.17
CA VAL A 13 6.44 9.93 -6.10
C VAL A 13 6.78 11.32 -5.59
N GLU A 14 5.78 12.11 -5.21
CA GLU A 14 5.92 13.50 -4.74
C GLU A 14 6.90 13.62 -3.57
N PHE A 15 6.78 12.75 -2.57
CA PHE A 15 7.62 12.80 -1.38
C PHE A 15 8.86 11.90 -1.46
N SER A 16 9.07 11.17 -2.56
CA SER A 16 10.15 10.19 -2.71
C SER A 16 10.24 9.22 -1.52
N LYS A 17 9.09 8.87 -0.96
CA LYS A 17 8.93 7.97 0.19
C LYS A 17 8.01 6.83 -0.23
N PRO A 18 8.41 5.56 -0.05
CA PRO A 18 7.55 4.44 -0.39
C PRO A 18 6.21 4.50 0.38
N VAL A 19 5.11 4.33 -0.35
CA VAL A 19 3.76 4.20 0.23
C VAL A 19 3.11 2.93 -0.35
N SER A 20 2.53 2.09 0.51
CA SER A 20 1.81 0.87 0.11
C SER A 20 0.30 1.07 0.08
N LEU A 21 -0.40 0.32 -0.78
CA LEU A 21 -1.86 0.27 -0.80
C LEU A 21 -2.40 -0.78 0.19
N GLY A 22 -2.93 -0.32 1.32
CA GLY A 22 -3.56 -1.16 2.36
C GLY A 22 -5.08 -0.96 2.50
N ILE A 23 -5.76 -0.50 1.45
CA ILE A 23 -7.20 -0.17 1.47
C ILE A 23 -7.96 -1.25 0.69
N SER A 24 -9.04 -1.77 1.27
CA SER A 24 -9.92 -2.74 0.60
C SER A 24 -10.92 -2.03 -0.33
N GLY A 25 -11.47 -2.75 -1.31
CA GLY A 25 -12.16 -2.14 -2.45
C GLY A 25 -13.54 -1.57 -2.09
N PRO A 26 -14.05 -0.59 -2.87
CA PRO A 26 -15.39 -0.06 -2.66
C PRO A 26 -16.45 -1.14 -2.91
N GLY A 27 -17.59 -1.04 -2.22
CA GLY A 27 -18.73 -1.94 -2.42
C GLY A 27 -18.57 -3.32 -1.77
N GLU A 28 -17.54 -3.53 -0.95
CA GLU A 28 -17.38 -4.77 -0.19
C GLU A 28 -18.36 -4.86 0.98
N THR A 29 -18.95 -6.05 1.15
CA THR A 29 -19.68 -6.42 2.37
C THR A 29 -18.70 -6.66 3.52
N ARG A 30 -19.19 -6.62 4.76
CA ARG A 30 -18.37 -6.89 5.97
C ARG A 30 -17.64 -8.24 5.89
N LEU A 31 -18.29 -9.29 5.39
CA LEU A 31 -17.69 -10.62 5.26
C LEU A 31 -16.55 -10.64 4.22
N GLN A 32 -16.72 -9.95 3.10
CA GLN A 32 -15.68 -9.83 2.07
C GLN A 32 -14.46 -9.03 2.58
N ALA A 33 -14.70 -7.93 3.30
CA ALA A 33 -13.64 -7.14 3.92
C ALA A 33 -12.88 -7.96 4.98
N GLN A 34 -13.60 -8.74 5.80
CA GLN A 34 -13.01 -9.60 6.82
C GLN A 34 -12.11 -10.70 6.21
N ALA A 35 -12.50 -11.26 5.06
CA ALA A 35 -11.67 -12.23 4.33
C ALA A 35 -10.35 -11.64 3.81
N ARG A 36 -10.20 -10.31 3.77
CA ARG A 36 -9.02 -9.59 3.27
C ARG A 36 -8.11 -9.04 4.39
N ILE A 37 -8.40 -9.33 5.65
CA ILE A 37 -7.59 -8.85 6.79
C ILE A 37 -6.12 -9.26 6.64
N GLU A 38 -5.84 -10.50 6.21
CA GLU A 38 -4.46 -10.97 6.04
C GLU A 38 -3.72 -10.18 4.95
N SER A 39 -4.42 -9.68 3.93
CA SER A 39 -3.82 -8.81 2.90
C SER A 39 -3.29 -7.48 3.46
N ALA A 40 -3.78 -7.02 4.62
CA ALA A 40 -3.25 -5.83 5.26
C ALA A 40 -1.79 -6.03 5.73
N LYS A 41 -1.43 -7.25 6.14
CA LYS A 41 -0.04 -7.61 6.48
C LYS A 41 0.85 -7.56 5.25
N ASP A 42 0.37 -8.03 4.11
CA ASP A 42 1.13 -7.97 2.84
C ASP A 42 1.41 -6.53 2.43
N ALA A 43 0.45 -5.61 2.62
CA ALA A 43 0.65 -4.18 2.38
C ALA A 43 1.79 -3.62 3.25
N VAL A 44 1.82 -3.94 4.55
CA VAL A 44 2.92 -3.53 5.45
C VAL A 44 4.26 -4.15 5.04
N GLN A 45 4.27 -5.44 4.69
CA GLN A 45 5.49 -6.09 4.23
C GLN A 45 6.04 -5.47 2.95
N SER A 46 5.16 -5.05 2.04
CA SER A 46 5.56 -4.41 0.78
C SER A 46 6.31 -3.09 1.03
N VAL A 47 5.81 -2.22 1.91
CA VAL A 47 6.49 -0.94 2.22
C VAL A 47 7.82 -1.16 2.94
N VAL A 48 7.91 -2.14 3.85
CA VAL A 48 9.17 -2.49 4.52
C VAL A 48 10.21 -2.99 3.51
N LYS A 49 9.82 -3.85 2.56
CA LYS A 49 10.72 -4.33 1.50
C LYS A 49 11.21 -3.18 0.62
N MET A 50 10.32 -2.25 0.24
CA MET A 50 10.71 -1.05 -0.52
C MET A 50 11.71 -0.18 0.24
N ILE A 51 11.46 0.10 1.52
CA ILE A 51 12.38 0.87 2.37
C ILE A 51 13.76 0.21 2.40
N LYS A 52 13.84 -1.10 2.68
CA LYS A 52 15.10 -1.85 2.70
C LYS A 52 15.83 -1.75 1.36
N ARG A 53 15.11 -1.96 0.25
CA ARG A 53 15.70 -1.88 -1.09
C ARG A 53 16.27 -0.50 -1.40
N LEU A 54 15.53 0.56 -1.07
CA LEU A 54 16.02 1.93 -1.25
C LEU A 54 17.22 2.24 -0.36
N SER A 55 17.28 1.70 0.85
CA SER A 55 18.46 1.85 1.74
C SER A 55 19.69 1.12 1.19
N GLU A 56 19.52 -0.03 0.53
CA GLU A 56 20.62 -0.74 -0.13
C GLU A 56 21.14 0.01 -1.36
N LEU A 57 20.25 0.60 -2.16
CA LEU A 57 20.61 1.36 -3.38
C LEU A 57 21.29 2.71 -3.11
N LYS A 58 21.14 3.24 -1.89
CA LYS A 58 21.77 4.51 -1.45
C LYS A 58 23.20 4.33 -0.92
N LYS A 59 23.67 3.10 -0.77
CA LYS A 59 25.06 2.78 -0.42
C LYS A 59 25.95 2.87 -1.65
#